data_AF-A0A7Y8FJR6-F1
#
_entry.id   AF-A0A7Y8FJR6-F1
#
_cell.length_a   1.000
_cell.length_b   1.000
_cell.length_c   1.000
_cell.angle_alpha   90.00
_cell.angle_beta   90.00
_cell.angle_gamma   90.00
#
_symmetry.space_group_name_H-M   'P 1'
#
loop_
_entity.id
_entity.type
_entity.pdbx_description
1 polymer ?
#
loop_
_entity_poly.entity_id
_entity_poly.type
_entity_poly.pdbx_seq_one_letter_code
_entity_poly.pdbx_strand_id
1 'polypeptide(L)' 'MNCRGCGTPLVLPLIDLGTSPPSNAYLRADQLEQAEPWLPLKVAVCQSCWLVQT' A
#
# COMPACT_ATOMS: atom_id res chain seq x y z
N MET A 1 -12.57 5.63 0.24
CA MET A 1 -11.53 5.81 -0.81
C MET A 1 -12.21 5.72 -2.16
N ASN A 2 -11.81 6.54 -3.13
CA ASN A 2 -12.31 6.46 -4.51
C ASN A 2 -11.23 5.85 -5.41
N CYS A 3 -11.65 5.12 -6.44
CA CYS A 3 -10.76 4.56 -7.44
C CYS A 3 -10.00 5.68 -8.17
N ARG A 4 -8.67 5.61 -8.19
CA ARG A 4 -7.79 6.59 -8.86
C ARG A 4 -7.95 6.62 -10.38
N GLY A 5 -8.51 5.57 -10.99
CA GLY A 5 -8.76 5.50 -12.43
C GLY A 5 -10.08 6.13 -12.87
N CYS A 6 -11.18 5.81 -12.16
CA CYS A 6 -12.54 6.17 -12.62
C CYS A 6 -13.39 6.93 -11.58
N GLY A 7 -12.86 7.19 -10.38
CA GLY A 7 -13.56 7.92 -9.32
C GLY A 7 -14.65 7.14 -8.56
N THR A 8 -15.04 5.95 -9.02
CA THR A 8 -16.04 5.09 -8.33
C THR A 8 -15.56 4.73 -6.91
N PRO A 9 -16.46 4.68 -5.91
CA PRO A 9 -16.12 4.21 -4.56
C PRO A 9 -15.44 2.83 -4.58
N LEU A 10 -14.30 2.72 -3.90
CA LEU A 10 -13.52 1.49 -3.81
C LEU A 10 -13.92 0.71 -2.56
N VAL A 11 -14.49 -0.48 -2.74
CA VAL A 11 -15.11 -1.27 -1.66
C VAL A 11 -14.64 -2.71 -1.56
N LEU A 12 -14.09 -3.30 -2.63
CA LEU A 12 -13.70 -4.71 -2.65
C LEU A 12 -12.21 -4.87 -2.30
N PRO A 13 -11.86 -5.38 -1.11
CA PRO A 13 -10.48 -5.75 -0.81
C PRO A 13 -10.06 -6.92 -1.70
N LEU A 14 -8.81 -6.88 -2.18
CA LEU A 14 -8.19 -7.96 -2.94
C LEU A 14 -7.26 -8.78 -2.04
N ILE A 15 -6.34 -8.11 -1.34
CA ILE A 15 -5.39 -8.75 -0.44
C ILE A 15 -4.91 -7.77 0.63
N ASP A 16 -4.66 -8.29 1.83
CA ASP A 16 -3.97 -7.61 2.92
C ASP A 16 -2.62 -8.32 3.14
N LEU A 17 -1.51 -7.61 2.89
CA LEU A 17 -0.16 -8.12 3.07
C LEU A 17 0.42 -7.77 4.45
N GLY A 18 -0.40 -7.21 5.34
CA GLY A 18 0.02 -6.79 6.67
C GLY A 18 0.73 -5.43 6.64
N THR A 19 1.83 -5.31 7.40
CA THR A 19 2.64 -4.09 7.44
C THR A 19 4.04 -4.39 6.91
N SER A 20 4.66 -3.41 6.25
CA SER A 20 6.01 -3.53 5.71
C SER A 20 6.68 -2.15 5.66
N PRO A 21 8.02 -2.09 5.66
CA PRO A 21 8.73 -0.85 5.43
C PRO A 21 8.71 -0.45 3.95
N PRO A 22 9.03 0.81 3.61
CA PRO A 22 9.17 1.23 2.22
C PRO A 22 10.28 0.44 1.53
N SER A 23 9.95 -0.23 0.41
CA SER A 23 10.85 -1.17 -0.28
C SER A 23 12.20 -0.60 -0.71
N ASN A 24 12.28 0.72 -0.90
CA ASN A 24 13.45 1.42 -1.42
C ASN A 24 14.06 2.38 -0.40
N ALA A 25 13.66 2.31 0.87
CA ALA A 25 14.26 3.07 1.96
C ALA A 25 15.49 2.33 2.51
N TYR A 26 16.53 2.19 1.68
CA TYR A 26 17.77 1.52 2.07
C TYR A 26 18.43 2.21 3.27
N LEU A 27 18.83 1.41 4.25
CA LEU A 27 19.48 1.89 5.47
C LEU A 27 20.98 2.06 5.26
N ARG A 28 21.54 3.13 5.83
CA ARG A 28 22.98 3.27 6.05
C ARG A 28 23.38 2.63 7.39
N ALA A 29 24.67 2.39 7.58
CA ALA A 29 25.20 1.78 8.81
C ALA A 29 24.84 2.57 10.08
N ASP A 30 24.78 3.91 10.01
CA ASP A 30 24.38 4.79 11.12
C ASP A 30 22.88 4.73 11.46
N GLN A 31 22.08 4.02 10.66
CA GLN A 31 20.62 3.95 10.79
C GLN A 31 20.13 2.59 11.30
N LEU A 32 21.01 1.60 11.50
CA LEU A 32 20.62 0.23 11.88
C LEU A 32 19.94 0.13 13.25
N GLU A 33 20.25 1.05 14.17
CA GLU A 33 19.63 1.11 15.51
C GLU A 33 18.40 2.02 15.56
N GLN A 34 18.07 2.69 14.45
CA GLN A 34 16.93 3.59 14.38
C GLN A 34 15.65 2.81 14.04
N ALA A 35 14.52 3.28 14.56
CA ALA A 35 13.23 2.70 14.20
C ALA A 35 12.92 2.95 12.72
N GLU A 36 12.54 1.90 12.01
CA GLU A 36 12.11 1.98 10.62
C GLU A 36 10.61 2.35 10.55
N PRO A 37 10.16 3.13 9.55
CA PRO A 37 8.73 3.36 9.32
C PRO A 37 8.08 2.09 8.74
N TRP A 38 6.99 1.63 9.35
CA TRP A 38 6.20 0.50 8.87
C TRP A 38 4.80 0.96 8.50
N LEU A 39 4.32 0.59 7.31
CA LEU A 39 3.05 1.03 6.76
C LEU A 39 2.16 -0.16 6.40
N PRO A 40 0.83 -0.06 6.55
CA PRO A 40 -0.08 -1.10 6.11
C PRO A 40 -0.08 -1.22 4.58
N LEU A 41 0.04 -2.44 4.07
CA LEU A 41 0.03 -2.76 2.65
C LEU A 41 -1.25 -3.51 2.31
N LYS A 42 -2.28 -2.74 1.97
CA LYS A 42 -3.61 -3.25 1.59
C LYS A 42 -3.89 -2.91 0.15
N VAL A 43 -4.44 -3.86 -0.59
CA VAL A 43 -4.77 -3.70 -2.00
C VAL A 43 -6.25 -3.98 -2.19
N ALA A 44 -6.92 -3.12 -2.95
CA ALA A 44 -8.31 -3.26 -3.32
C ALA A 44 -8.46 -3.21 -4.84
N VAL A 45 -9.57 -3.75 -5.34
CA VAL A 45 -9.88 -3.79 -6.78
C VAL A 45 -11.17 -3.04 -7.06
N CYS A 46 -11.14 -2.18 -8.08
CA CYS A 46 -12.33 -1.47 -8.52
C CYS A 46 -13.24 -2.40 -9.35
N GLN A 47 -14.49 -2.57 -8.94
CA GLN A 47 -15.45 -3.41 -9.68
C GLN A 47 -16.02 -2.74 -10.95
N SER A 48 -15.68 -1.47 -11.21
CA SER A 48 -16.12 -0.74 -12.41
C SER A 48 -15.07 -0.73 -13.53
N CYS A 49 -13.83 -0.36 -13.21
CA CYS A 49 -12.75 -0.28 -14.21
C CYS A 49 -11.65 -1.34 -14.03
N TRP A 50 -11.78 -2.22 -13.02
CA TRP A 50 -10.83 -3.30 -12.73
C TRP A 50 -9.41 -2.86 -12.33
N LEU A 51 -9.19 -1.57 -12.06
CA LEU A 51 -7.93 -1.11 -11.50
C LEU A 51 -7.71 -1.66 -10.09
N VAL A 52 -6.60 -2.39 -9.92
CA VAL A 52 -6.05 -2.85 -8.65
C VAL A 52 -5.14 -1.75 -8.07
N GLN A 53 -5.36 -1.35 -6.82
CA GLN A 53 -4.67 -0.21 -6.21
C GLN A 53 -4.55 -0.31 -4.69
N THR A 54 -3.56 0.38 -4.13
CA THR A 54 -3.37 0.62 -2.69
C THR A 54 -4.04 1.89 -2.20
#